data_AF-A0A9D6PWU8-F1
#
_entry.id   AF-A0A9D6PWU8-F1
#
_cell.length_a   1.000
_cell.length_b   1.000
_cell.length_c   1.000
_cell.angle_alpha   90.00
_cell.angle_beta   90.00
_cell.angle_gamma   90.00
#
_symmetry.space_group_name_H-M   'P 1'
#
loop_
_entity.id
_entity.type
_entity.pdbx_description
1 polymer ?
#
loop_
_entity_poly.entity_id
_entity_poly.type
_entity_poly.pdbx_seq_one_letter_code
_entity_poly.pdbx_strand_id
1 'polypeptide(L)'
;MTRSLPDFLADLLEHYDAVTEKKEDGTLEALLPQPLSRRLGQSDYLKLRFSYDELNPEAVDASYDSALFTSIASLVEDRGRFARVVLRPELPNVEKLSKVIPEKIDLANATFRLDQVEEKNISYLLLHFKYSGLSDEKVEGILSLLVNEMTLSTIPFESDLIGLSETPERLEGIVKQEVRQVFHAAQAVSVLKVKEQLKDFIISLEKRLNRDVQRVDEYYEILQEEIKKMIERKAVSEVIREERDGVSKTGEINKLQHRLEAVLKEREWKIQDLVSKYALNIRIEPISALRIETPSFLFWINIRRRLSSRPFPITYNPITQQIDPLPCESCFYPAKPYSICDDKLHILCKNCLKTCSRCGKKFCSACNDHLCPGDRG
;
A
#
# COMPACT_ATOMS: atom_id res chain seq x y z
N MET A 1 2.10 -6.73 19.15
CA MET A 1 0.98 -7.33 19.90
C MET A 1 -0.29 -6.57 19.54
N THR A 2 -1.32 -7.26 19.06
CA THR A 2 -2.66 -6.67 18.90
C THR A 2 -3.29 -6.47 20.29
N ARG A 3 -3.42 -5.22 20.74
CA ARG A 3 -4.16 -4.89 21.98
C ARG A 3 -5.62 -5.32 21.83
N SER A 4 -6.22 -5.83 22.91
CA SER A 4 -7.65 -6.14 22.88
C SER A 4 -8.48 -4.85 22.88
N LEU A 5 -9.71 -4.91 22.35
CA LEU A 5 -10.62 -3.76 22.36
C LEU A 5 -10.88 -3.22 23.78
N PRO A 6 -11.07 -4.07 24.82
CA PRO A 6 -11.15 -3.60 26.21
C PRO A 6 -9.90 -2.85 26.69
N ASP A 7 -8.70 -3.34 26.37
CA ASP A 7 -7.46 -2.67 26.76
C ASP A 7 -7.34 -1.31 26.09
N PHE A 8 -7.63 -1.25 24.79
CA PHE A 8 -7.62 -0.01 24.03
C PHE A 8 -8.59 1.03 24.58
N LEU A 9 -9.83 0.63 24.88
CA LEU A 9 -10.82 1.54 25.45
C LEU A 9 -10.43 2.02 26.84
N ALA A 10 -9.88 1.14 27.68
CA ALA A 10 -9.37 1.53 28.99
C ALA A 10 -8.27 2.61 28.87
N ASP A 11 -7.22 2.34 28.09
CA ASP A 11 -6.11 3.27 27.87
C ASP A 11 -6.59 4.62 27.32
N LEU A 12 -7.53 4.60 26.38
CA LEU A 12 -8.08 5.80 25.77
C LEU A 12 -8.89 6.63 26.77
N LEU A 13 -9.75 5.99 27.56
CA LEU A 13 -10.56 6.66 28.57
C LEU A 13 -9.67 7.25 29.67
N GLU A 14 -8.67 6.50 30.14
CA GLU A 14 -7.68 6.97 31.12
C GLU A 14 -6.86 8.15 30.59
N HIS A 15 -6.53 8.16 29.29
CA HIS A 15 -5.90 9.33 28.65
C HIS A 15 -6.76 10.60 28.71
N TYR A 16 -8.07 10.47 28.86
CA TYR A 16 -9.02 11.57 29.07
C TYR A 16 -9.45 11.72 30.54
N ASP A 17 -8.59 11.32 31.46
CA ASP A 17 -8.77 11.43 32.91
C ASP A 17 -9.97 10.63 33.46
N ALA A 18 -10.46 9.62 32.72
CA ALA A 18 -11.42 8.67 33.26
C ALA A 18 -10.72 7.64 34.16
N VAL A 19 -11.46 7.12 35.12
CA VAL A 19 -11.00 5.97 35.93
C VAL A 19 -11.67 4.73 35.39
N THR A 20 -10.88 3.71 35.05
CA THR A 20 -11.41 2.46 34.50
C THR A 20 -11.10 1.25 35.38
N GLU A 21 -12.02 0.29 35.44
CA GLU A 21 -11.87 -0.96 36.18
C GLU A 21 -12.37 -2.13 35.34
N LYS A 22 -11.53 -3.14 35.13
CA LYS A 22 -11.92 -4.39 34.46
C LYS A 22 -12.49 -5.36 35.49
N LYS A 23 -13.69 -5.84 35.24
CA LYS A 23 -14.36 -6.83 36.09
C LYS A 23 -14.10 -8.25 35.58
N GLU A 24 -14.23 -9.22 36.48
CA GLU A 24 -14.03 -10.65 36.18
C GLU A 24 -15.07 -11.20 35.19
N ASP A 25 -16.22 -10.53 35.07
CA ASP A 25 -17.29 -10.82 34.10
C ASP A 25 -16.96 -10.37 32.65
N GLY A 26 -15.77 -9.79 32.43
CA GLY A 26 -15.35 -9.29 31.12
C GLY A 26 -15.93 -7.92 30.76
N THR A 27 -16.57 -7.23 31.70
CA THR A 27 -17.02 -5.85 31.53
C THR A 27 -15.95 -4.83 31.92
N LEU A 28 -16.00 -3.64 31.31
CA LEU A 28 -15.16 -2.50 31.65
C LEU A 28 -16.06 -1.40 32.24
N GLU A 29 -15.85 -1.09 33.52
CA GLU A 29 -16.53 0.02 34.17
C GLU A 29 -15.66 1.28 34.08
N ALA A 30 -16.26 2.42 33.78
CA ALA A 30 -15.56 3.69 33.62
C ALA A 30 -16.32 4.83 34.29
N LEU A 31 -15.60 5.64 35.07
CA LEU A 31 -16.07 6.92 35.58
C LEU A 31 -15.55 8.03 34.68
N LEU A 32 -16.45 8.69 33.97
CA LEU A 32 -16.14 9.71 32.98
C LEU A 32 -16.21 11.11 33.62
N PRO A 33 -15.20 11.98 33.41
CA PRO A 33 -15.33 13.40 33.69
C PRO A 33 -16.47 14.02 32.88
N GLN A 34 -17.18 15.02 33.43
CA GLN A 34 -18.30 15.69 32.73
C GLN A 34 -17.98 16.15 31.29
N PRO A 35 -16.80 16.71 30.97
CA PRO A 35 -16.46 17.07 29.59
C PRO A 35 -16.45 15.86 28.65
N LEU A 36 -15.99 14.70 29.12
CA LEU A 36 -15.91 13.46 28.36
C LEU A 36 -17.29 12.81 28.21
N SER A 37 -18.08 12.74 29.29
CA SER A 37 -19.46 12.24 29.28
C SER A 37 -20.31 13.00 28.24
N ARG A 38 -20.27 14.34 28.25
CA ARG A 38 -21.00 15.17 27.26
C ARG A 38 -20.57 14.92 25.83
N ARG A 39 -19.27 14.73 25.60
CA ARG A 39 -18.70 14.51 24.28
C ARG A 39 -19.03 13.12 23.73
N LEU A 40 -19.10 12.11 24.60
CA LEU A 40 -19.48 10.75 24.25
C LEU A 40 -21.01 10.54 24.19
N GLY A 41 -21.79 11.47 24.75
CA GLY A 41 -23.25 11.35 24.88
C GLY A 41 -23.65 10.25 25.87
N GLN A 42 -22.83 10.01 26.90
CA GLN A 42 -23.00 8.93 27.88
C GLN A 42 -23.13 9.49 29.30
N SER A 43 -23.59 8.67 30.24
CA SER A 43 -23.61 9.02 31.67
C SER A 43 -22.20 9.11 32.26
N ASP A 44 -22.06 9.80 33.40
CA ASP A 44 -20.81 9.92 34.16
C ASP A 44 -20.29 8.55 34.64
N TYR A 45 -21.17 7.57 34.81
CA TYR A 45 -20.84 6.17 35.05
C TYR A 45 -21.22 5.34 33.83
N LEU A 46 -20.26 4.59 33.29
CA LEU A 46 -20.42 3.80 32.08
C LEU A 46 -19.98 2.36 32.34
N LYS A 47 -20.86 1.40 32.04
CA LYS A 47 -20.54 -0.03 32.06
C LYS A 47 -20.51 -0.54 30.63
N LEU A 48 -19.34 -1.03 30.19
CA LEU A 48 -19.10 -1.47 28.82
C LEU A 48 -19.08 -2.99 28.72
N ARG A 49 -19.80 -3.52 27.73
CA ARG A 49 -19.86 -4.95 27.41
C ARG A 49 -19.29 -5.20 26.02
N PHE A 50 -18.49 -6.25 25.89
CA PHE A 50 -17.80 -6.62 24.64
C PHE A 50 -18.34 -7.92 24.01
N SER A 51 -19.18 -8.68 24.73
CA SER A 51 -19.81 -9.92 24.29
C SER A 51 -21.33 -9.76 24.19
N TYR A 52 -21.99 -10.62 23.40
CA TYR A 52 -23.43 -10.56 23.13
C TYR A 52 -24.29 -11.39 24.13
N ASP A 53 -23.65 -12.15 25.02
CA ASP A 53 -24.31 -13.28 25.70
C ASP A 53 -25.18 -12.91 26.91
N GLU A 54 -25.12 -11.68 27.44
CA GLU A 54 -25.95 -11.29 28.58
C GLU A 54 -26.58 -9.90 28.38
N LEU A 55 -27.89 -9.87 28.18
CA LEU A 55 -28.73 -8.66 28.15
C LEU A 55 -28.84 -8.05 29.56
N ASN A 56 -27.75 -7.48 30.06
CA ASN A 56 -27.85 -6.47 31.12
C ASN A 56 -28.30 -5.14 30.47
N PRO A 57 -29.51 -4.63 30.76
CA PRO A 57 -30.03 -3.40 30.17
C PRO A 57 -29.28 -2.14 30.59
N GLU A 58 -28.46 -2.19 31.65
CA GLU A 58 -27.65 -1.06 32.13
C GLU A 58 -26.25 -1.00 31.50
N ALA A 59 -25.82 -2.03 30.78
CA ALA A 59 -24.52 -2.09 30.12
C ALA A 59 -24.61 -1.61 28.66
N VAL A 60 -23.72 -0.71 28.28
CA VAL A 60 -23.59 -0.18 26.91
C VAL A 60 -22.76 -1.15 26.08
N ASP A 61 -23.28 -1.50 24.90
CA ASP A 61 -22.55 -2.30 23.93
C ASP A 61 -21.32 -1.53 23.42
N ALA A 62 -20.15 -2.17 23.51
CA ALA A 62 -18.86 -1.65 23.09
C ALA A 62 -18.28 -2.46 21.91
N SER A 63 -19.15 -3.01 21.07
CA SER A 63 -18.78 -3.64 19.80
C SER A 63 -18.36 -2.60 18.75
N TYR A 64 -17.71 -3.05 17.67
CA TYR A 64 -17.29 -2.17 16.56
C TYR A 64 -18.45 -1.47 15.85
N ASP A 65 -19.64 -2.05 15.89
CA ASP A 65 -20.86 -1.50 15.26
C ASP A 65 -21.67 -0.63 16.24
N SER A 66 -21.20 -0.44 17.46
CA SER A 66 -21.90 0.32 18.49
C SER A 66 -21.87 1.84 18.23
N ALA A 67 -22.92 2.52 18.67
CA ALA A 67 -22.96 3.99 18.68
C ALA A 67 -21.83 4.58 19.55
N LEU A 68 -21.46 3.89 20.62
CA LEU A 68 -20.34 4.27 21.48
C LEU A 68 -19.02 4.28 20.70
N PHE A 69 -18.74 3.24 19.91
CA PHE A 69 -17.51 3.17 19.13
C PHE A 69 -17.42 4.33 18.12
N THR A 70 -18.54 4.71 17.51
CA THR A 70 -18.63 5.88 16.62
C THR A 70 -18.34 7.19 17.39
N SER A 71 -18.90 7.36 18.58
CA SER A 71 -18.60 8.54 19.43
C SER A 71 -17.13 8.57 19.86
N ILE A 72 -16.54 7.42 20.16
CA ILE A 72 -15.13 7.31 20.54
C ILE A 72 -14.21 7.67 19.37
N ALA A 73 -14.55 7.31 18.14
CA ALA A 73 -13.79 7.70 16.96
C ALA A 73 -13.66 9.24 16.85
N SER A 74 -14.70 9.99 17.21
CA SER A 74 -14.67 11.46 17.23
C SER A 74 -13.68 12.06 18.26
N LEU A 75 -13.28 11.28 19.27
CA LEU A 75 -12.26 11.72 20.24
C LEU A 75 -10.86 11.74 19.63
N VAL A 76 -10.60 10.90 18.63
CA VAL A 76 -9.26 10.67 18.05
C VAL A 76 -9.09 11.24 16.65
N GLU A 77 -10.16 11.61 15.94
CA GLU A 77 -10.17 12.01 14.52
C GLU A 77 -9.18 13.14 14.13
N ASP A 78 -8.93 14.08 15.03
CA ASP A 78 -7.98 15.20 14.81
C ASP A 78 -6.66 15.04 15.59
N ARG A 79 -6.51 13.97 16.38
CA ARG A 79 -5.31 13.72 17.19
C ARG A 79 -4.41 12.71 16.51
N GLY A 80 -3.11 12.77 16.83
CA GLY A 80 -2.15 11.77 16.35
C GLY A 80 -1.76 11.87 14.87
N ARG A 81 -2.18 12.90 14.13
CA ARG A 81 -1.79 13.09 12.71
C ARG A 81 -0.29 13.29 12.53
N PHE A 82 0.33 14.07 13.43
CA PHE A 82 1.77 14.25 13.47
C PHE A 82 2.27 14.30 14.91
N ALA A 83 3.34 13.56 15.19
CA ALA A 83 4.05 13.64 16.45
C ALA A 83 5.56 13.61 16.21
N ARG A 84 6.32 14.17 17.16
CA ARG A 84 7.77 14.12 17.19
C ARG A 84 8.21 13.55 18.53
N VAL A 85 9.15 12.62 18.46
CA VAL A 85 9.73 11.95 19.61
C VAL A 85 11.24 11.89 19.47
N VAL A 86 11.92 11.98 20.60
CA VAL A 86 13.36 11.70 20.69
C VAL A 86 13.54 10.34 21.33
N LEU A 87 14.32 9.48 20.68
CA LEU A 87 14.74 8.18 21.17
C LEU A 87 16.24 8.25 21.48
N ARG A 88 16.68 7.77 22.65
CA ARG A 88 18.11 7.72 23.00
C ARG A 88 18.53 6.30 23.35
N PRO A 89 18.65 5.43 22.34
CA PRO A 89 19.01 4.04 22.58
C PRO A 89 20.51 3.91 22.86
N GLU A 90 20.90 2.86 23.58
CA GLU A 90 22.31 2.48 23.68
C GLU A 90 22.83 2.04 22.30
N LEU A 91 23.87 2.72 21.82
CA LEU A 91 24.49 2.39 20.54
C LEU A 91 25.42 1.18 20.67
N PRO A 92 25.37 0.23 19.72
CA PRO A 92 26.23 -0.95 19.75
C PRO A 92 27.69 -0.59 19.43
N ASN A 93 28.60 -1.55 19.59
CA ASN A 93 30.00 -1.35 19.24
C ASN A 93 30.19 -1.06 17.73
N VAL A 94 30.81 0.09 17.43
CA VAL A 94 31.03 0.59 16.06
C VAL A 94 31.91 -0.31 15.19
N GLU A 95 32.90 -0.99 15.76
CA GLU A 95 33.78 -1.90 15.01
C GLU A 95 33.03 -3.14 14.53
N LYS A 96 32.13 -3.67 15.38
CA LYS A 96 31.25 -4.79 15.00
C LYS A 96 30.33 -4.38 13.85
N LEU A 97 29.71 -3.20 13.93
CA LEU A 97 28.87 -2.69 12.85
C LEU A 97 29.65 -2.50 11.55
N SER A 98 30.85 -1.93 11.63
CA SER A 98 31.71 -1.68 10.46
C SER A 98 32.03 -2.97 9.68
N LYS A 99 32.19 -4.10 10.38
CA LYS A 99 32.44 -5.42 9.78
C LYS A 99 31.21 -6.00 9.06
N VAL A 100 30.00 -5.62 9.48
CA VAL A 100 28.74 -6.13 8.92
C VAL A 100 28.35 -5.38 7.63
N ILE A 101 28.84 -4.15 7.43
CA ILE A 101 28.50 -3.32 6.26
C ILE A 101 28.79 -4.00 4.91
N PRO A 102 29.98 -4.60 4.67
CA PRO A 102 30.26 -5.37 3.44
C PRO A 102 29.28 -6.50 3.16
N GLU A 103 28.75 -7.16 4.19
CA GLU A 103 27.78 -8.25 4.04
C GLU A 103 26.36 -7.74 3.74
N LYS A 104 26.04 -6.51 4.18
CA LYS A 104 24.72 -5.91 4.00
C LYS A 104 24.56 -5.18 2.67
N ILE A 105 25.64 -4.84 1.98
CA ILE A 105 25.60 -4.07 0.74
C ILE A 105 26.05 -4.94 -0.43
N ASP A 106 25.12 -5.21 -1.34
CA ASP A 106 25.38 -5.99 -2.54
C ASP A 106 25.27 -5.11 -3.79
N LEU A 107 26.42 -4.75 -4.38
CA LEU A 107 26.53 -3.96 -5.61
C LEU A 107 26.93 -4.87 -6.77
N ALA A 108 26.03 -5.08 -7.73
CA ALA A 108 26.23 -6.00 -8.86
C ALA A 108 27.28 -5.54 -9.89
N ASN A 109 27.58 -4.24 -9.95
CA ASN A 109 28.42 -3.65 -11.01
C ASN A 109 29.35 -2.52 -10.52
N ALA A 110 29.58 -2.45 -9.21
CA ALA A 110 30.39 -1.44 -8.55
C ALA A 110 31.05 -2.02 -7.29
N THR A 111 32.04 -1.32 -6.75
CA THR A 111 32.62 -1.65 -5.45
C THR A 111 32.49 -0.45 -4.53
N PHE A 112 32.72 -0.63 -3.23
CA PHE A 112 32.80 0.49 -2.31
C PHE A 112 33.92 0.30 -1.29
N ARG A 113 34.30 1.39 -0.64
CA ARG A 113 35.19 1.39 0.53
C ARG A 113 34.54 2.20 1.64
N LEU A 114 34.77 1.80 2.89
CA LEU A 114 34.38 2.59 4.05
C LEU A 114 35.48 3.64 4.30
N ASP A 115 35.12 4.92 4.26
CA ASP A 115 36.06 6.04 4.38
C ASP A 115 36.08 6.62 5.80
N GLN A 116 34.92 6.91 6.38
CA GLN A 116 34.78 7.55 7.69
C GLN A 116 33.56 7.02 8.45
N VAL A 117 33.63 7.05 9.78
CA VAL A 117 32.48 6.84 10.66
C VAL A 117 32.33 8.03 11.59
N GLU A 118 31.12 8.53 11.76
CA GLU A 118 30.79 9.59 12.70
C GLU A 118 29.47 9.30 13.43
N GLU A 119 29.29 9.88 14.61
CA GLU A 119 28.02 9.83 15.34
C GLU A 119 27.22 11.10 15.05
N LYS A 120 25.93 10.94 14.72
CA LYS A 120 25.07 12.06 14.36
C LYS A 120 23.63 11.78 14.79
N ASN A 121 22.90 12.83 15.14
CA ASN A 121 21.45 12.74 15.30
C ASN A 121 20.78 12.66 13.92
N ILE A 122 19.99 11.62 13.72
CA ILE A 122 19.29 11.33 12.47
C ILE A 122 17.79 11.32 12.74
N SER A 123 17.03 11.77 11.74
CA SER A 123 15.58 11.75 11.78
C SER A 123 15.03 10.63 10.90
N TYR A 124 14.10 9.87 11.46
CA TYR A 124 13.26 8.94 10.72
C TYR A 124 11.82 9.42 10.75
N LEU A 125 11.11 9.23 9.64
CA LEU A 125 9.68 9.49 9.56
C LEU A 125 8.95 8.15 9.41
N LEU A 126 8.26 7.72 10.46
CA LEU A 126 7.34 6.60 10.40
C LEU A 126 5.99 7.12 9.88
N LEU A 127 5.59 6.67 8.70
CA LEU A 127 4.34 7.02 8.05
C LEU A 127 3.38 5.85 8.06
N HIS A 128 2.16 6.11 8.48
CA HIS A 128 1.07 5.16 8.36
C HIS A 128 0.16 5.58 7.21
N PHE A 129 -0.15 4.63 6.33
CA PHE A 129 -1.06 4.78 5.21
C PHE A 129 -2.23 3.84 5.38
N LYS A 130 -3.45 4.34 5.24
CA LYS A 130 -4.62 3.51 5.00
C LYS A 130 -4.68 3.23 3.50
N TYR A 131 -4.91 1.97 3.13
CA TYR A 131 -5.29 1.63 1.76
C TYR A 131 -6.67 1.01 1.71
N SER A 132 -7.40 1.29 0.64
CA SER A 132 -8.68 0.67 0.32
C SER A 132 -8.70 0.25 -1.14
N GLY A 133 -8.91 -1.04 -1.39
CA GLY A 133 -9.21 -1.59 -2.71
C GLY A 133 -10.71 -1.77 -2.85
N LEU A 134 -11.30 -1.22 -3.91
CA LEU A 134 -12.73 -1.35 -4.22
C LEU A 134 -12.92 -1.96 -5.62
N SER A 135 -13.58 -3.11 -5.67
CA SER A 135 -14.14 -3.75 -6.87
C SER A 135 -15.61 -4.12 -6.59
N ASP A 136 -16.03 -5.33 -6.94
CA ASP A 136 -17.19 -6.02 -6.38
C ASP A 136 -17.08 -6.27 -4.86
N GLU A 137 -15.85 -6.28 -4.33
CA GLU A 137 -15.55 -6.44 -2.91
C GLU A 137 -14.67 -5.27 -2.42
N LYS A 138 -14.78 -4.96 -1.12
CA LYS A 138 -13.96 -3.95 -0.46
C LYS A 138 -12.90 -4.64 0.40
N VAL A 139 -11.64 -4.28 0.20
CA VAL A 139 -10.52 -4.68 1.05
C VAL A 139 -9.85 -3.44 1.63
N GLU A 140 -9.53 -3.45 2.92
CA GLU A 140 -8.87 -2.34 3.60
C GLU A 140 -7.70 -2.86 4.43
N GLY A 141 -6.70 -2.00 4.62
CA GLY A 141 -5.58 -2.30 5.51
C GLY A 141 -4.75 -1.06 5.82
N ILE A 142 -3.75 -1.25 6.68
CA ILE A 142 -2.80 -0.22 7.08
C ILE A 142 -1.40 -0.67 6.69
N LEU A 143 -0.66 0.22 6.05
CA LEU A 143 0.75 0.05 5.73
C LEU A 143 1.57 1.06 6.52
N SER A 144 2.57 0.57 7.23
CA SER A 144 3.51 1.39 7.99
C SER A 144 4.87 1.38 7.28
N LEU A 145 5.42 2.56 7.01
CA LEU A 145 6.70 2.74 6.34
C LEU A 145 7.62 3.61 7.18
N LEU A 146 8.82 3.12 7.49
CA LEU A 146 9.86 3.90 8.15
C LEU A 146 10.81 4.47 7.08
N VAL A 147 10.91 5.79 7.03
CA VAL A 147 11.78 6.51 6.09
C VAL A 147 12.93 7.16 6.83
N ASN A 148 14.16 6.87 6.44
CA ASN A 148 15.32 7.65 6.84
C ASN A 148 15.30 9.00 6.11
N GLU A 149 15.15 10.11 6.82
CA GLU A 149 14.99 11.44 6.18
C GLU A 149 16.25 11.93 5.47
N MET A 150 17.42 11.36 5.77
CA MET A 150 18.70 11.74 5.16
C MET A 150 19.01 10.94 3.89
N THR A 151 18.76 9.62 3.91
CA THR A 151 19.07 8.74 2.76
C THR A 151 17.86 8.46 1.88
N LEU A 152 16.64 8.75 2.36
CA LEU A 152 15.36 8.32 1.76
C LEU A 152 15.21 6.79 1.71
N SER A 153 16.07 6.08 2.47
CA SER A 153 15.92 4.73 2.99
C SER A 153 14.49 4.40 3.40
N THR A 154 13.67 3.71 2.61
CA THR A 154 12.28 3.42 2.97
C THR A 154 12.04 1.92 3.14
N ILE A 155 11.67 1.50 4.36
CA ILE A 155 11.42 0.10 4.69
C ILE A 155 10.00 -0.08 5.27
N PRO A 156 9.34 -1.23 5.02
CA PRO A 156 8.17 -1.63 5.80
C PRO A 156 8.51 -1.73 7.28
N PHE A 157 7.59 -1.28 8.12
CA PHE A 157 7.77 -1.29 9.56
C PHE A 157 6.64 -2.04 10.24
N GLU A 158 6.93 -3.23 10.75
CA GLU A 158 5.92 -4.13 11.37
C GLU A 158 6.10 -4.26 12.89
N SER A 159 7.15 -3.65 13.45
CA SER A 159 7.48 -3.75 14.87
C SER A 159 6.71 -2.73 15.71
N ASP A 160 6.44 -3.08 16.96
CA ASP A 160 5.87 -2.12 17.92
C ASP A 160 6.97 -1.19 18.44
N LEU A 161 6.73 0.12 18.38
CA LEU A 161 7.61 1.13 18.98
C LEU A 161 7.62 1.08 20.51
N ILE A 162 6.70 0.34 21.12
CA ILE A 162 6.45 0.30 22.57
C ILE A 162 7.61 -0.37 23.33
N GLY A 163 8.44 -1.18 22.66
CA GLY A 163 9.61 -1.84 23.26
C GLY A 163 10.86 -0.96 23.39
N LEU A 164 10.79 0.30 22.95
CA LEU A 164 11.88 1.25 23.06
C LEU A 164 11.81 1.91 24.44
N SER A 165 12.59 1.36 25.38
CA SER A 165 12.55 1.50 26.85
C SER A 165 12.74 2.91 27.46
N GLU A 166 12.56 3.99 26.71
CA GLU A 166 12.61 5.34 27.27
C GLU A 166 11.37 6.09 26.81
N THR A 167 10.62 6.63 27.77
CA THR A 167 9.48 7.50 27.52
C THR A 167 9.90 8.55 26.50
N PRO A 168 9.36 8.53 25.27
CA PRO A 168 9.81 9.44 24.25
C PRO A 168 9.53 10.87 24.69
N GLU A 169 10.57 11.71 24.77
CA GLU A 169 10.40 13.13 25.03
C GLU A 169 9.61 13.74 23.88
N ARG A 170 8.39 14.19 24.18
CA ARG A 170 7.54 14.88 23.21
C ARG A 170 8.04 16.31 23.08
N LEU A 171 8.50 16.67 21.89
CA LEU A 171 8.88 18.05 21.58
C LEU A 171 7.66 18.81 21.04
N GLU A 172 7.33 19.94 21.68
CA GLU A 172 6.33 20.88 21.18
C GLU A 172 6.94 21.79 20.10
N GLY A 173 6.19 22.03 19.02
CA GLY A 173 6.58 22.90 17.91
C GLY A 173 6.91 22.17 16.61
N ILE A 174 6.27 22.60 15.53
CA ILE A 174 6.52 22.09 14.17
C ILE A 174 7.61 22.96 13.54
N VAL A 175 8.86 22.48 13.53
CA VAL A 175 9.86 23.03 12.62
C VAL A 175 9.49 22.59 11.21
N LYS A 176 9.12 23.55 10.34
CA LYS A 176 8.84 23.29 8.92
C LYS A 176 10.13 22.84 8.23
N GLN A 177 10.41 21.55 8.27
CA GLN A 177 11.45 20.92 7.46
C GLN A 177 10.89 20.52 6.11
N GLU A 178 11.76 20.45 5.10
CA GLU A 178 11.40 20.11 3.73
C GLU A 178 11.13 18.60 3.58
N VAL A 179 9.99 18.16 4.10
CA VAL A 179 9.57 16.73 4.11
C VAL A 179 9.02 16.23 2.78
N ARG A 180 8.97 17.09 1.75
CA ARG A 180 8.38 16.74 0.45
C ARG A 180 9.02 15.50 -0.18
N GLN A 181 10.34 15.42 -0.15
CA GLN A 181 11.08 14.28 -0.70
C GLN A 181 10.87 13.01 0.12
N VAL A 182 10.76 13.14 1.45
CA VAL A 182 10.48 12.02 2.37
C VAL A 182 9.09 11.44 2.11
N PHE A 183 8.07 12.30 1.99
CA PHE A 183 6.71 11.88 1.63
C PHE A 183 6.64 11.27 0.23
N HIS A 184 7.36 11.85 -0.74
CA HIS A 184 7.44 11.27 -2.09
C HIS A 184 8.07 9.87 -2.08
N ALA A 185 9.16 9.69 -1.32
CA ALA A 185 9.78 8.38 -1.15
C ALA A 185 8.80 7.36 -0.54
N ALA A 186 8.12 7.74 0.54
CA ALA A 186 7.12 6.90 1.17
C ALA A 186 5.95 6.56 0.23
N GLN A 187 5.44 7.53 -0.53
CA GLN A 187 4.36 7.33 -1.48
C GLN A 187 4.77 6.37 -2.61
N ALA A 188 5.98 6.53 -3.15
CA ALA A 188 6.50 5.63 -4.18
C ALA A 188 6.60 4.18 -3.68
N VAL A 189 7.10 3.99 -2.45
CA VAL A 189 7.17 2.65 -1.83
C VAL A 189 5.78 2.13 -1.44
N SER A 190 4.86 2.98 -1.01
CA SER A 190 3.52 2.56 -0.58
C SER A 190 2.73 1.93 -1.73
N VAL A 191 2.81 2.50 -2.94
CA VAL A 191 2.20 1.92 -4.14
C VAL A 191 2.74 0.51 -4.42
N LEU A 192 4.05 0.31 -4.32
CA LEU A 192 4.66 -1.01 -4.53
C LEU A 192 4.22 -2.01 -3.47
N LYS A 193 4.18 -1.60 -2.20
CA LYS A 193 3.87 -2.48 -1.07
C LYS A 193 2.38 -2.81 -0.96
N VAL A 194 1.50 -1.85 -1.21
CA VAL A 194 0.06 -2.11 -1.28
C VAL A 194 -0.25 -3.08 -2.42
N LYS A 195 0.41 -2.93 -3.58
CA LYS A 195 0.27 -3.90 -4.67
C LYS A 195 0.74 -5.30 -4.28
N GLU A 196 1.81 -5.41 -3.50
CA GLU A 196 2.30 -6.69 -2.97
C GLU A 196 1.32 -7.31 -1.97
N GLN A 197 0.78 -6.52 -1.03
CA GLN A 197 -0.22 -6.96 -0.05
C GLN A 197 -1.55 -7.39 -0.71
N LEU A 198 -1.94 -6.74 -1.81
CA LEU A 198 -3.14 -7.05 -2.56
C LEU A 198 -2.94 -8.14 -3.64
N LYS A 199 -1.74 -8.73 -3.74
CA LYS A 199 -1.41 -9.68 -4.80
C LYS A 199 -2.41 -10.85 -4.90
N ASP A 200 -2.72 -11.49 -3.77
CA ASP A 200 -3.61 -12.65 -3.76
C ASP A 200 -5.07 -12.25 -4.05
N PHE A 201 -5.47 -11.06 -3.60
CA PHE A 201 -6.76 -10.48 -3.92
C PHE A 201 -6.90 -10.19 -5.42
N ILE A 202 -5.88 -9.58 -6.04
CA ILE A 202 -5.83 -9.34 -7.49
C ILE A 202 -5.91 -10.66 -8.27
N ILE A 203 -5.15 -11.68 -7.87
CA ILE A 203 -5.19 -13.01 -8.50
C ILE A 203 -6.60 -13.62 -8.39
N SER A 204 -7.26 -13.46 -7.24
CA SER A 204 -8.63 -13.94 -7.04
C SER A 204 -9.62 -13.23 -7.96
N LEU A 205 -9.53 -11.90 -8.08
CA LEU A 205 -10.36 -11.10 -8.98
C LEU A 205 -10.16 -11.50 -10.44
N GLU A 206 -8.91 -11.62 -10.90
CA GLU A 206 -8.59 -12.06 -12.27
C GLU A 206 -9.20 -13.44 -12.58
N LYS A 207 -9.11 -14.39 -11.63
CA LYS A 207 -9.73 -15.72 -11.78
C LYS A 207 -11.25 -15.65 -11.83
N ARG A 208 -11.90 -14.76 -11.08
CA ARG A 208 -13.36 -14.55 -11.13
C ARG A 208 -13.78 -13.92 -12.45
N LEU A 209 -13.10 -12.85 -12.87
CA LEU A 209 -13.32 -12.18 -14.15
C LEU A 209 -13.21 -13.18 -15.31
N ASN A 210 -12.11 -13.95 -15.39
CA ASN A 210 -11.89 -14.90 -16.48
C ASN A 210 -13.00 -15.98 -16.54
N ARG A 211 -13.44 -16.50 -15.38
CA ARG A 211 -14.53 -17.47 -15.33
C ARG A 211 -15.85 -16.89 -15.81
N ASP A 212 -16.16 -15.65 -15.41
CA ASP A 212 -17.43 -15.02 -15.80
C ASP A 212 -17.42 -14.59 -17.27
N VAL A 213 -16.29 -14.09 -17.78
CA VAL A 213 -16.11 -13.80 -19.22
C VAL A 213 -16.28 -15.08 -20.03
N GLN A 214 -15.63 -16.18 -19.62
CA GLN A 214 -15.76 -17.46 -20.30
C GLN A 214 -17.22 -17.94 -20.36
N ARG A 215 -17.96 -17.86 -19.25
CA ARG A 215 -19.39 -18.24 -19.23
C ARG A 215 -20.24 -17.39 -20.17
N VAL A 216 -19.98 -16.08 -20.22
CA VAL A 216 -20.69 -15.16 -21.13
C VAL A 216 -20.35 -15.49 -22.58
N ASP A 217 -19.07 -15.74 -22.88
CA ASP A 217 -18.61 -16.13 -24.21
C ASP A 217 -19.26 -17.43 -24.68
N GLU A 218 -19.21 -18.49 -23.88
CA GLU A 218 -19.83 -19.79 -24.21
C GLU A 218 -21.34 -19.64 -24.49
N TYR A 219 -22.05 -18.85 -23.69
CA TYR A 219 -23.48 -18.59 -23.89
C TYR A 219 -23.75 -17.90 -25.24
N TYR A 220 -23.02 -16.84 -25.54
CA TYR A 220 -23.23 -16.07 -26.77
C TYR A 220 -22.71 -16.80 -28.01
N GLU A 221 -21.70 -17.65 -27.90
CA GLU A 221 -21.25 -18.52 -28.99
C GLU A 221 -22.35 -19.49 -29.42
N ILE A 222 -23.01 -20.16 -28.47
CA ILE A 222 -24.15 -21.05 -28.75
C ILE A 222 -25.27 -20.27 -29.46
N LEU A 223 -25.62 -19.09 -28.95
CA LEU A 223 -26.67 -18.24 -29.53
C LEU A 223 -26.32 -17.77 -30.95
N GLN A 224 -25.05 -17.43 -31.20
CA GLN A 224 -24.58 -17.05 -32.52
C GLN A 224 -24.62 -18.21 -33.51
N GLU A 225 -24.22 -19.41 -33.08
CA GLU A 225 -24.31 -20.61 -33.93
C GLU A 225 -25.75 -20.93 -34.33
N GLU A 226 -26.70 -20.82 -33.39
CA GLU A 226 -28.12 -21.02 -33.69
C GLU A 226 -28.62 -20.03 -34.74
N ILE A 227 -28.25 -18.74 -34.63
CA ILE A 227 -28.63 -17.72 -35.61
C ILE A 227 -27.96 -17.98 -36.97
N LYS A 228 -26.67 -18.33 -37.00
CA LYS A 228 -25.95 -18.68 -38.24
C LYS A 228 -26.57 -19.87 -38.95
N LYS A 229 -26.89 -20.96 -38.22
CA LYS A 229 -27.59 -22.14 -38.76
C LYS A 229 -28.96 -21.76 -39.32
N MET A 230 -29.69 -20.83 -38.70
CA MET A 230 -30.96 -20.31 -39.25
C MET A 230 -30.76 -19.51 -40.54
N ILE A 231 -29.71 -18.69 -40.62
CA ILE A 231 -29.35 -17.94 -41.84
C ILE A 231 -29.01 -18.91 -42.97
N GLU A 232 -28.15 -19.90 -42.73
CA GLU A 232 -27.75 -20.90 -43.73
C GLU A 232 -28.95 -21.70 -44.26
N ARG A 233 -29.83 -22.19 -43.38
CA ARG A 233 -31.06 -22.90 -43.79
C ARG A 233 -31.98 -22.03 -44.65
N LYS A 234 -32.11 -20.74 -44.32
CA LYS A 234 -32.92 -19.80 -45.11
C LYS A 234 -32.27 -19.45 -46.45
N ALA A 235 -30.95 -19.26 -46.49
CA ALA A 235 -30.22 -19.02 -47.73
C ALA A 235 -30.36 -20.20 -48.71
N VAL A 236 -30.21 -21.44 -48.23
CA VAL A 236 -30.39 -22.65 -49.08
C VAL A 236 -31.82 -22.77 -49.60
N SER A 237 -32.83 -22.44 -48.79
CA SER A 237 -34.24 -22.51 -49.21
C SER A 237 -34.68 -21.35 -50.11
N GLU A 238 -34.02 -20.19 -50.06
CA GLU A 238 -34.20 -19.11 -51.01
C GLU A 238 -33.59 -19.44 -52.37
N VAL A 239 -32.38 -19.99 -52.43
CA VAL A 239 -31.74 -20.41 -53.70
C VAL A 239 -32.60 -21.43 -54.45
N ILE A 240 -33.15 -22.44 -53.75
CA ILE A 240 -34.03 -23.46 -54.34
C ILE A 240 -35.38 -22.88 -54.83
N ARG A 241 -35.84 -21.76 -54.25
CA ARG A 241 -37.10 -21.11 -54.61
C ARG A 241 -36.95 -20.03 -55.68
N GLU A 242 -35.83 -19.32 -55.72
CA GLU A 242 -35.50 -18.38 -56.79
C GLU A 242 -35.38 -19.09 -58.14
N GLU A 243 -34.86 -20.33 -58.16
CA GLU A 243 -34.86 -21.19 -59.35
C GLU A 243 -36.26 -21.63 -59.83
N ARG A 244 -37.30 -21.53 -58.98
CA ARG A 244 -38.68 -21.97 -59.31
C ARG A 244 -39.66 -20.83 -59.56
N ASP A 245 -39.61 -19.75 -58.77
CA ASP A 245 -40.69 -18.74 -58.72
C ASP A 245 -40.23 -17.28 -58.96
N GLY A 246 -38.92 -17.01 -59.14
CA GLY A 246 -38.40 -15.70 -59.57
C GLY A 246 -38.56 -14.51 -58.61
N VAL A 247 -38.97 -14.73 -57.34
CA VAL A 247 -39.16 -13.65 -56.35
C VAL A 247 -38.21 -13.85 -55.15
N SER A 248 -37.23 -12.95 -54.99
CA SER A 248 -36.27 -12.93 -53.89
C SER A 248 -36.88 -12.36 -52.60
N LYS A 249 -36.71 -13.05 -51.47
CA LYS A 249 -37.16 -12.61 -50.13
C LYS A 249 -36.00 -12.18 -49.21
N THR A 250 -35.04 -11.48 -49.80
CA THR A 250 -33.82 -10.91 -49.17
C THR A 250 -34.03 -10.20 -47.82
N GLY A 251 -35.23 -9.68 -47.55
CA GLY A 251 -35.58 -9.02 -46.29
C GLY A 251 -35.58 -9.91 -45.03
N GLU A 252 -35.78 -11.23 -45.14
CA GLU A 252 -35.76 -12.12 -43.97
C GLU A 252 -34.33 -12.49 -43.54
N ILE A 253 -33.42 -12.68 -44.49
CA ILE A 253 -31.98 -12.89 -44.22
C ILE A 253 -31.37 -11.63 -43.60
N ASN A 254 -31.68 -10.45 -44.12
CA ASN A 254 -31.23 -9.17 -43.57
C ASN A 254 -31.67 -8.98 -42.10
N LYS A 255 -32.90 -9.38 -41.74
CA LYS A 255 -33.37 -9.34 -40.34
C LYS A 255 -32.56 -10.26 -39.42
N LEU A 256 -32.20 -11.45 -39.88
CA LEU A 256 -31.37 -12.38 -39.11
C LEU A 256 -29.91 -11.88 -38.98
N GLN A 257 -29.37 -11.25 -40.01
CA GLN A 257 -28.06 -10.59 -39.96
C GLN A 257 -28.03 -9.44 -38.95
N HIS A 258 -29.04 -8.56 -38.95
CA HIS A 258 -29.17 -7.51 -37.94
C HIS A 258 -29.34 -8.08 -36.52
N ARG A 259 -30.04 -9.20 -36.36
CA ARG A 259 -30.14 -9.89 -35.06
C ARG A 259 -28.77 -10.42 -34.62
N LEU A 260 -27.97 -10.97 -35.54
CA LEU A 260 -26.61 -11.42 -35.24
C LEU A 260 -25.71 -10.26 -34.81
N GLU A 261 -25.77 -9.12 -35.50
CA GLU A 261 -25.03 -7.90 -35.13
C GLU A 261 -25.43 -7.39 -33.74
N ALA A 262 -26.72 -7.41 -33.42
CA ALA A 262 -27.21 -7.02 -32.10
C ALA A 262 -26.66 -7.94 -31.00
N VAL A 263 -26.67 -9.26 -31.23
CA VAL A 263 -26.12 -10.25 -30.30
C VAL A 263 -24.62 -10.06 -30.08
N LEU A 264 -23.87 -9.75 -31.14
CA LEU A 264 -22.43 -9.47 -31.03
C LEU A 264 -22.16 -8.23 -30.18
N LYS A 265 -22.91 -7.14 -30.41
CA LYS A 265 -22.80 -5.92 -29.59
C LYS A 265 -23.19 -6.17 -28.13
N GLU A 266 -24.22 -6.97 -27.88
CA GLU A 266 -24.65 -7.32 -26.53
C GLU A 266 -23.58 -8.13 -25.79
N ARG A 267 -22.93 -9.09 -26.47
CA ARG A 267 -21.77 -9.82 -25.95
C ARG A 267 -20.64 -8.87 -25.56
N GLU A 268 -20.22 -7.99 -26.47
CA GLU A 268 -19.14 -7.03 -26.22
C GLU A 268 -19.46 -6.13 -25.02
N TRP A 269 -20.68 -5.60 -24.97
CA TRP A 269 -21.16 -4.79 -23.86
C TRP A 269 -21.14 -5.57 -22.53
N LYS A 270 -21.56 -6.84 -22.53
CA LYS A 270 -21.57 -7.67 -21.33
C LYS A 270 -20.18 -8.00 -20.82
N ILE A 271 -19.22 -8.21 -21.71
CA ILE A 271 -17.81 -8.37 -21.33
C ILE A 271 -17.28 -7.08 -20.72
N GLN A 272 -17.56 -5.92 -21.31
CA GLN A 272 -17.14 -4.62 -20.76
C GLN A 272 -17.76 -4.33 -19.37
N ASP A 273 -19.02 -4.72 -19.16
CA ASP A 273 -19.71 -4.65 -17.87
C ASP A 273 -18.99 -5.51 -16.81
N LEU A 274 -18.58 -6.74 -17.16
CA LEU A 274 -17.77 -7.59 -16.28
C LEU A 274 -16.40 -6.99 -15.98
N VAL A 275 -15.69 -6.47 -16.99
CA VAL A 275 -14.39 -5.81 -16.79
C VAL A 275 -14.53 -4.61 -15.86
N SER A 276 -15.61 -3.82 -16.02
CA SER A 276 -15.89 -2.66 -15.17
C SER A 276 -16.23 -3.08 -13.74
N LYS A 277 -17.03 -4.15 -13.57
CA LYS A 277 -17.39 -4.71 -12.26
C LYS A 277 -16.15 -5.19 -11.47
N TYR A 278 -15.21 -5.84 -12.16
CA TYR A 278 -13.98 -6.35 -11.54
C TYR A 278 -12.81 -5.36 -11.57
N ALA A 279 -13.03 -4.12 -12.05
CA ALA A 279 -12.01 -3.09 -12.06
C ALA A 279 -11.67 -2.67 -10.63
N LEU A 280 -10.41 -2.87 -10.24
CA LEU A 280 -9.93 -2.57 -8.90
C LEU A 280 -9.46 -1.11 -8.80
N ASN A 281 -10.14 -0.33 -7.97
CA ASN A 281 -9.72 1.03 -7.61
C ASN A 281 -9.00 1.00 -6.27
N ILE A 282 -7.72 1.40 -6.25
CA ILE A 282 -6.91 1.46 -5.04
C ILE A 282 -6.75 2.91 -4.62
N ARG A 283 -7.14 3.24 -3.40
CA ARG A 283 -6.81 4.52 -2.75
C ARG A 283 -5.81 4.26 -1.64
N ILE A 284 -4.80 5.13 -1.53
CA ILE A 284 -3.78 5.09 -0.49
C ILE A 284 -3.70 6.50 0.10
N GLU A 285 -3.95 6.61 1.40
CA GLU A 285 -4.08 7.89 2.09
C GLU A 285 -3.17 7.91 3.33
N PRO A 286 -2.30 8.92 3.50
CA PRO A 286 -1.53 9.06 4.73
C PRO A 286 -2.48 9.40 5.89
N ILE A 287 -2.42 8.63 6.98
CA ILE A 287 -3.27 8.82 8.15
C ILE A 287 -2.53 9.46 9.32
N SER A 288 -1.25 9.14 9.49
CA SER A 288 -0.41 9.71 10.54
C SER A 288 1.08 9.61 10.23
N ALA A 289 1.85 10.46 10.89
CA ALA A 289 3.29 10.52 10.77
C ALA A 289 3.94 10.72 12.15
N LEU A 290 4.92 9.89 12.48
CA LEU A 290 5.74 10.02 13.68
C LEU A 290 7.19 10.27 13.27
N ARG A 291 7.69 11.46 13.61
CA ARG A 291 9.11 11.77 13.47
C ARG A 291 9.86 11.27 14.69
N ILE A 292 10.89 10.45 14.46
CA ILE A 292 11.74 9.87 15.49
C ILE A 292 13.15 10.41 15.28
N GLU A 293 13.63 11.19 16.25
CA GLU A 293 15.01 11.67 16.28
C GLU A 293 15.84 10.79 17.19
N THR A 294 16.98 10.31 16.72
CA THR A 294 17.81 9.37 17.47
C THR A 294 19.30 9.56 17.14
N PRO A 295 20.21 9.45 18.12
CA PRO A 295 21.62 9.35 17.82
C PRO A 295 21.90 8.06 17.06
N SER A 296 22.78 8.11 16.05
CA SER A 296 23.17 6.94 15.29
C SER A 296 24.56 7.08 14.69
N PHE A 297 25.16 5.95 14.31
CA PHE A 297 26.37 5.92 13.50
C PHE A 297 26.08 6.14 12.02
N LEU A 298 26.87 7.04 11.44
CA LEU A 298 26.92 7.36 10.04
C LEU A 298 28.23 6.87 9.44
N PHE A 299 28.12 5.90 8.53
CA PHE A 299 29.21 5.27 7.81
C PHE A 299 29.28 5.86 6.40
N TRP A 300 30.30 6.67 6.14
CA TRP A 300 30.56 7.22 4.83
C TRP A 300 31.26 6.18 3.96
N ILE A 301 30.53 5.66 2.97
CA ILE A 301 31.11 4.77 1.97
C ILE A 301 31.40 5.52 0.69
N ASN A 302 32.42 5.08 -0.04
CA ASN A 302 32.82 5.61 -1.32
C ASN A 302 32.49 4.60 -2.42
N ILE A 303 31.38 4.82 -3.12
CA ILE A 303 30.94 3.96 -4.21
C ILE A 303 31.78 4.25 -5.45
N ARG A 304 32.42 3.23 -6.02
CA ARG A 304 33.30 3.33 -7.18
C ARG A 304 32.79 2.48 -8.33
N ARG A 305 32.68 3.12 -9.51
CA ARG A 305 32.38 2.44 -10.77
C ARG A 305 33.18 3.09 -11.90
N ARG A 306 33.98 2.28 -12.60
CA ARG A 306 34.92 2.74 -13.63
C ARG A 306 35.87 3.82 -13.06
N LEU A 307 35.92 5.00 -13.69
CA LEU A 307 36.75 6.13 -13.28
C LEU A 307 36.03 7.11 -12.34
N SER A 308 34.78 6.83 -11.97
CA SER A 308 33.95 7.72 -11.17
C SER A 308 33.76 7.16 -9.76
N SER A 309 33.68 8.08 -8.79
CA SER A 309 33.40 7.77 -7.39
C SER A 309 32.42 8.75 -6.77
N ARG A 310 31.58 8.28 -5.85
CA ARG A 310 30.62 9.12 -5.10
C ARG A 310 30.57 8.69 -3.63
N PRO A 311 30.75 9.61 -2.67
CA PRO A 311 30.49 9.32 -1.26
C PRO A 311 28.98 9.14 -1.04
N PHE A 312 28.60 8.17 -0.20
CA PHE A 312 27.22 7.91 0.17
C PHE A 312 27.13 7.55 1.65
N PRO A 313 26.22 8.19 2.41
CA PRO A 313 26.04 7.90 3.82
C PRO A 313 25.23 6.61 4.04
N ILE A 314 25.67 5.78 4.98
CA ILE A 314 24.93 4.62 5.46
C ILE A 314 24.73 4.75 6.96
N THR A 315 23.54 4.42 7.41
CA THR A 315 23.14 4.65 8.80
C THR A 315 22.92 3.34 9.49
N TYR A 316 23.36 3.24 10.74
CA TYR A 316 22.73 2.30 11.66
C TYR A 316 21.33 2.81 11.97
N ASN A 317 20.35 1.92 12.08
CA ASN A 317 18.98 2.25 12.42
C ASN A 317 18.70 1.74 13.83
N PRO A 318 18.68 2.62 14.85
CA PRO A 318 18.46 2.18 16.22
C PRO A 318 17.04 1.66 16.49
N ILE A 319 16.08 2.00 15.62
CA ILE A 319 14.68 1.58 15.73
C ILE A 319 14.55 0.11 15.29
N THR A 320 15.20 -0.25 14.19
CA THR A 320 15.18 -1.64 13.66
C THR A 320 16.38 -2.48 14.08
N GLN A 321 17.35 -1.87 14.77
CA GLN A 321 18.63 -2.44 15.21
C GLN A 321 19.47 -3.04 14.06
N GLN A 322 19.35 -2.48 12.85
CA GLN A 322 20.04 -2.95 11.65
C GLN A 322 20.72 -1.82 10.91
N ILE A 323 21.64 -2.14 9.99
CA ILE A 323 22.14 -1.15 9.03
C ILE A 323 21.01 -0.86 8.03
N ASP A 324 20.68 0.41 7.82
CA ASP A 324 19.71 0.82 6.82
C ASP A 324 20.18 0.36 5.44
N PRO A 325 19.29 -0.24 4.64
CA PRO A 325 19.66 -0.65 3.31
C PRO A 325 19.84 0.57 2.39
N LEU A 326 20.61 0.41 1.32
CA LEU A 326 20.73 1.47 0.32
C LEU A 326 19.37 1.74 -0.36
N PRO A 327 18.97 3.00 -0.55
CA PRO A 327 17.78 3.33 -1.32
C PRO A 327 18.00 3.02 -2.80
N CYS A 328 16.95 2.63 -3.51
CA CYS A 328 16.89 2.87 -4.95
C CYS A 328 16.61 4.36 -5.16
N GLU A 329 17.49 5.13 -5.80
CA GLU A 329 17.31 6.56 -6.06
C GLU A 329 16.25 6.87 -7.14
N SER A 330 15.51 5.85 -7.59
CA SER A 330 14.35 6.01 -8.47
C SER A 330 13.03 5.63 -7.79
N CYS A 331 12.96 4.48 -7.12
CA CYS A 331 11.72 4.00 -6.49
C CYS A 331 11.75 3.98 -4.96
N PHE A 332 12.88 4.36 -4.34
CA PHE A 332 13.13 4.41 -2.89
C PHE A 332 13.07 3.06 -2.17
N TYR A 333 12.54 2.02 -2.81
CA TYR A 333 12.48 0.67 -2.25
C TYR A 333 13.85 -0.05 -2.32
N PRO A 334 14.37 -0.55 -1.19
CA PRO A 334 15.67 -1.20 -1.09
C PRO A 334 15.66 -2.67 -1.58
N ALA A 335 15.38 -2.85 -2.87
CA ALA A 335 15.40 -4.18 -3.49
C ALA A 335 16.80 -4.54 -4.01
N LYS A 336 17.47 -5.46 -3.28
CA LYS A 336 18.75 -6.08 -3.68
C LYS A 336 18.60 -7.03 -4.89
N PRO A 337 19.69 -7.28 -5.63
CA PRO A 337 20.99 -6.59 -5.59
C PRO A 337 20.88 -5.17 -6.19
N TYR A 338 21.78 -4.27 -5.77
CA TYR A 338 21.83 -2.91 -6.29
C TYR A 338 22.72 -2.82 -7.53
N SER A 339 22.41 -1.91 -8.42
CA SER A 339 23.25 -1.54 -9.56
C SER A 339 23.47 -0.03 -9.59
N ILE A 340 24.68 0.38 -9.93
CA ILE A 340 25.06 1.78 -10.01
C ILE A 340 24.97 2.24 -11.48
N CYS A 341 24.42 3.41 -11.78
CA CYS A 341 24.38 3.95 -13.16
C CYS A 341 25.74 4.54 -13.60
N ASP A 342 25.99 4.72 -14.91
CA ASP A 342 27.31 5.17 -15.41
C ASP A 342 27.45 6.69 -15.30
N ASP A 343 26.35 7.43 -15.50
CA ASP A 343 26.39 8.89 -15.65
C ASP A 343 26.58 9.62 -14.32
N LYS A 344 25.75 9.29 -13.33
CA LYS A 344 25.66 10.02 -12.04
C LYS A 344 25.87 9.11 -10.82
N LEU A 345 26.26 7.85 -11.05
CA LEU A 345 26.43 6.83 -10.02
C LEU A 345 25.17 6.60 -9.17
N HIS A 346 23.98 6.73 -9.74
CA HIS A 346 22.75 6.46 -9.02
C HIS A 346 22.64 5.00 -8.59
N ILE A 347 22.21 4.75 -7.36
CA ILE A 347 21.92 3.43 -6.81
C ILE A 347 20.52 3.01 -7.27
N LEU A 348 20.41 1.88 -7.95
CA LEU A 348 19.16 1.40 -8.53
C LEU A 348 18.91 -0.05 -8.15
N CYS A 349 17.65 -0.40 -7.92
CA CYS A 349 17.23 -1.79 -7.89
C CYS A 349 17.14 -2.36 -9.31
N LYS A 350 17.03 -3.69 -9.41
CA LYS A 350 16.85 -4.43 -10.67
C LYS A 350 15.69 -3.90 -11.53
N ASN A 351 14.61 -3.42 -10.91
CA ASN A 351 13.42 -2.94 -11.62
C ASN A 351 13.58 -1.51 -12.18
N CYS A 352 14.52 -0.73 -11.64
CA CYS A 352 14.76 0.67 -12.04
C CYS A 352 15.93 0.83 -13.02
N LEU A 353 16.77 -0.20 -13.16
CA LEU A 353 17.73 -0.31 -14.26
C LEU A 353 17.09 -1.09 -15.41
N LYS A 354 16.38 -0.38 -16.29
CA LYS A 354 15.55 -0.98 -17.35
C LYS A 354 16.30 -1.06 -18.67
N THR A 355 15.80 -1.90 -19.58
CA THR A 355 16.22 -1.91 -20.99
C THR A 355 15.17 -1.16 -21.80
N CYS A 356 15.59 -0.21 -22.63
CA CYS A 356 14.67 0.53 -23.50
C CYS A 356 14.13 -0.39 -24.59
N SER A 357 12.80 -0.43 -24.77
CA SER A 357 12.14 -1.22 -25.82
C SER A 357 12.43 -0.72 -27.23
N ARG A 358 12.78 0.57 -27.39
CA ARG A 358 13.07 1.19 -28.69
C ARG A 358 14.50 0.94 -29.18
N CYS A 359 15.49 1.11 -28.31
CA CYS A 359 16.92 1.06 -28.69
C CYS A 359 17.70 -0.09 -28.06
N GLY A 360 17.10 -0.89 -27.19
CA GLY A 360 17.75 -2.03 -26.53
C GLY A 360 18.83 -1.66 -25.49
N LYS A 361 19.11 -0.37 -25.27
CA LYS A 361 20.12 0.07 -24.29
C LYS A 361 19.56 0.05 -22.86
N LYS A 362 20.40 -0.36 -21.90
CA LYS A 362 20.10 -0.25 -20.47
C LYS A 362 20.12 1.22 -20.04
N PHE A 363 19.19 1.63 -19.20
CA PHE A 363 19.09 3.00 -18.72
C PHE A 363 18.65 3.11 -17.26
N CYS A 364 19.12 4.18 -16.62
CA CYS A 364 18.75 4.56 -15.28
C CYS A 364 17.44 5.35 -15.30
N SER A 365 16.42 4.84 -14.60
CA SER A 365 15.12 5.52 -14.48
C SER A 365 15.23 6.85 -13.71
N ALA A 366 16.25 7.04 -12.85
CA ALA A 366 16.51 8.32 -12.20
C ALA A 366 17.20 9.35 -13.12
N CYS A 367 17.95 8.91 -14.14
CA CYS A 367 18.57 9.82 -15.13
C CYS A 367 17.60 10.20 -16.26
N ASN A 368 16.75 9.24 -16.64
CA ASN A 368 15.84 9.33 -17.77
C ASN A 368 14.48 8.86 -17.30
N ASP A 369 13.64 9.83 -16.93
CA ASP A 369 12.27 9.62 -16.48
C ASP A 369 11.42 9.10 -17.67
N HIS A 370 11.57 7.81 -17.97
CA HIS A 370 10.92 7.08 -19.06
C HIS A 370 11.26 7.51 -20.50
N LEU A 371 12.20 8.43 -20.69
CA LEU A 371 12.70 8.83 -22.01
C LEU A 371 13.70 7.83 -22.59
N CYS A 372 13.66 7.65 -23.92
CA CYS A 372 14.61 6.80 -24.62
C CYS A 372 16.02 7.41 -24.50
N PRO A 373 17.04 6.63 -24.08
CA PRO A 373 18.42 7.10 -23.99
C PRO A 373 19.02 7.53 -25.33
N GLY A 374 18.44 7.04 -26.44
CA GLY A 374 18.88 7.34 -27.80
C GLY A 374 18.46 8.71 -28.31
N ASP A 375 17.52 9.38 -27.65
CA ASP A 375 17.04 10.72 -28.07
C ASP A 375 17.91 11.86 -27.48
N ARG A 376 18.92 11.54 -26.66
CA ARG A 376 19.95 12.48 -26.18
C ARG A 376 21.26 12.34 -26.97
N GLY A 377 21.15 12.35 -28.30
CA GLY A 377 22.27 12.39 -29.25
C GLY A 377 22.73 13.81 -29.50
#